data_AF-A0A921RA85-F1
#
_entry.id   AF-A0A921RA85-F1
#
_cell.length_a   1.000
_cell.length_b   1.000
_cell.length_c   1.000
_cell.angle_alpha   90.00
_cell.angle_beta   90.00
_cell.angle_gamma   90.00
#
_symmetry.space_group_name_H-M   'P 1'
#
loop_
_entity.id
_entity.type
_entity.pdbx_description
1 polymer ?
#
loop_
_entity_poly.entity_id
_entity_poly.type
_entity_poly.pdbx_seq_one_letter_code
_entity_poly.pdbx_strand_id
1 'polypeptide(L)'
;MAGRGSRRRRFRRRKSTIKQGGNGDGDAHCPPHPGFVCGAMEEDAEAEGAAPRVPVAPCPSRSVLSFLGLGGTKEERSAEGGAPSKIRDREGPAAVPASMTTSIPRVSDLETLLRARKLTLILDLDHTLLNSTGLDDLSPAEQANGLTRHTKGDPTAGLFRLGRARFRMLTKLRPFARGFLEQASAMFEMSVYTLGDRGYARAVVKLLDPDGAYFGGRVVSSDESTRRDRKSLDVVPGAEAAAVVILDDSSHVWPEHQENLIVMDRYLYFADSCRAYGCGVSSLAELRRDEREHDGALAVALQVLTRVHQGFFDSVLGGRFSDVREVIRAVRSEVLRGCTVAFSRIIPLEGVAGDHPMWKLAEQLGAVCTADADATVTHVVALDPGTDKARWARDNCKFLVNPKWIMAASIRWCRPCEQEFPVTRRHGR
;
A
#
# COMPACT_ATOMS: atom_id res chain seq x y z
N MET A 1 55.06 47.88 35.35
CA MET A 1 55.63 47.72 33.98
C MET A 1 55.53 46.24 33.58
N ALA A 2 55.07 45.98 32.35
CA ALA A 2 55.09 44.69 31.62
C ALA A 2 54.28 43.51 32.24
N GLY A 3 53.60 42.64 31.50
CA GLY A 3 53.53 42.44 30.05
C GLY A 3 53.15 40.97 29.72
N ARG A 4 51.91 40.77 29.29
CA ARG A 4 51.33 39.72 28.40
C ARG A 4 52.09 38.40 28.19
N GLY A 5 51.46 37.29 28.58
CA GLY A 5 51.73 35.93 28.07
C GLY A 5 50.81 35.56 26.90
N SER A 6 51.40 35.32 25.72
CA SER A 6 50.71 34.89 24.49
C SER A 6 50.87 33.38 24.29
N ARG A 7 49.77 32.62 24.14
CA ARG A 7 49.76 31.27 23.58
C ARG A 7 49.17 31.31 22.17
N ARG A 8 50.04 31.27 21.15
CA ARG A 8 49.67 31.11 19.73
C ARG A 8 49.46 29.64 19.40
N ARG A 9 48.22 29.26 19.02
CA ARG A 9 47.93 28.01 18.30
C ARG A 9 48.23 28.21 16.81
N ARG A 10 49.04 27.32 16.23
CA ARG A 10 49.41 27.33 14.80
C ARG A 10 48.23 26.85 13.94
N PHE A 11 47.79 27.72 13.04
CA PHE A 11 46.98 27.39 11.86
C PHE A 11 47.83 26.61 10.84
N ARG A 12 47.33 25.50 10.32
CA ARG A 12 47.82 24.88 9.08
C ARG A 12 46.68 24.91 8.05
N ARG A 13 46.79 25.84 7.09
CA ARG A 13 46.04 25.84 5.83
C ARG A 13 46.43 24.58 5.03
N ARG A 14 45.45 23.81 4.55
CA ARG A 14 45.63 22.91 3.40
C ARG A 14 44.78 23.41 2.23
N LYS A 15 45.45 23.54 1.09
CA LYS A 15 44.98 24.08 -0.18
C LYS A 15 43.90 23.19 -0.77
N SER A 16 42.89 23.85 -1.32
CA SER A 16 41.88 23.31 -2.23
C SER A 16 42.52 22.93 -3.56
N THR A 17 42.28 21.70 -4.02
CA THR A 17 42.48 21.33 -5.41
C THR A 17 41.14 20.81 -5.92
N ILE A 18 40.52 21.60 -6.80
CA ILE A 18 39.35 21.25 -7.59
C ILE A 18 39.77 20.17 -8.58
N LYS A 19 39.06 19.04 -8.61
CA LYS A 19 39.01 18.15 -9.77
C LYS A 19 37.56 18.01 -10.19
N GLN A 20 37.26 18.52 -11.38
CA GLN A 20 36.02 18.28 -12.11
C GLN A 20 36.03 16.86 -12.71
N GLY A 21 34.83 16.30 -12.83
CA GLY A 21 34.44 15.45 -13.96
C GLY A 21 34.80 13.97 -13.89
N GLY A 22 33.80 13.14 -13.57
CA GLY A 22 33.83 11.70 -13.80
C GLY A 22 32.41 11.14 -13.77
N ASN A 23 31.80 11.01 -14.94
CA ASN A 23 30.63 10.18 -15.21
C ASN A 23 30.95 8.73 -14.78
N GLY A 24 30.06 8.07 -14.05
CA GLY A 24 30.21 6.67 -13.67
C GLY A 24 28.93 6.13 -13.05
N ASP A 25 28.14 5.44 -13.89
CA ASP A 25 27.14 4.42 -13.62
C ASP A 25 26.42 4.46 -12.26
N GLY A 26 25.24 5.08 -12.27
CA GLY A 26 24.27 5.02 -11.19
C GLY A 26 23.54 3.67 -11.16
N ASP A 27 24.24 2.58 -10.88
CA ASP A 27 23.61 1.36 -10.40
C ASP A 27 23.21 1.58 -8.94
N ALA A 28 22.10 2.29 -8.73
CA ALA A 28 21.43 2.36 -7.44
C ALA A 28 20.85 0.97 -7.13
N HIS A 29 21.69 0.11 -6.56
CA HIS A 29 21.32 -1.25 -6.19
C HIS A 29 20.20 -1.20 -5.15
N CYS A 30 19.10 -1.92 -5.42
CA CYS A 30 17.97 -1.94 -4.49
C CYS A 30 18.39 -2.61 -3.16
N PRO A 31 18.07 -2.01 -1.99
CA PRO A 31 18.40 -2.61 -0.71
C PRO A 31 17.71 -3.99 -0.56
N PRO A 32 18.36 -4.97 0.10
CA PRO A 32 17.80 -6.29 0.31
C PRO A 32 16.58 -6.21 1.25
N HIS A 33 15.43 -6.77 0.88
CA HIS A 33 14.23 -6.74 1.71
C HIS A 33 14.05 -8.05 2.50
N PRO A 34 13.82 -8.00 3.83
CA PRO A 34 13.50 -9.19 4.61
C PRO A 34 12.08 -9.67 4.25
N GLY A 35 11.99 -10.68 3.40
CA GLY A 35 10.74 -11.42 3.18
C GLY A 35 9.83 -10.86 2.09
N PHE A 36 10.35 -10.73 0.86
CA PHE A 36 9.47 -10.56 -0.29
C PHE A 36 8.56 -11.80 -0.42
N VAL A 37 7.33 -11.67 0.06
CA VAL A 37 6.29 -12.69 -0.07
C VAL A 37 5.51 -12.35 -1.33
N CYS A 38 6.08 -12.69 -2.48
CA CYS A 38 5.32 -12.71 -3.72
C CYS A 38 4.33 -13.88 -3.68
N GLY A 39 3.15 -13.61 -3.12
CA GLY A 39 2.02 -14.52 -3.10
C GLY A 39 0.72 -13.78 -3.43
N ALA A 40 0.63 -13.09 -4.59
CA ALA A 40 -0.64 -12.52 -5.07
C ALA A 40 -0.68 -12.03 -6.54
N MET A 41 0.23 -12.40 -7.47
CA MET A 41 -0.08 -12.22 -8.92
C MET A 41 -0.02 -13.52 -9.73
N GLU A 42 0.05 -14.68 -9.09
CA GLU A 42 -0.28 -15.93 -9.77
C GLU A 42 -1.80 -16.14 -9.64
N GLU A 43 -2.60 -15.54 -10.54
CA GLU A 43 -3.86 -16.11 -11.05
C GLU A 43 -4.66 -15.25 -12.09
N ASP A 44 -4.14 -14.16 -12.66
CA ASP A 44 -4.90 -13.37 -13.66
C ASP A 44 -4.45 -13.59 -15.13
N ALA A 45 -3.83 -14.73 -15.45
CA ALA A 45 -3.38 -15.05 -16.80
C ALA A 45 -3.80 -16.46 -17.26
N GLU A 46 -5.11 -16.69 -17.42
CA GLU A 46 -5.80 -17.73 -18.23
C GLU A 46 -7.31 -17.60 -17.89
N ALA A 47 -8.32 -17.50 -18.76
CA ALA A 47 -8.48 -17.71 -20.19
C ALA A 47 -9.78 -17.01 -20.68
N GLU A 48 -9.77 -16.42 -21.88
CA GLU A 48 -11.01 -16.20 -22.66
C GLU A 48 -11.19 -17.35 -23.65
N GLY A 49 -12.37 -18.00 -23.63
CA GLY A 49 -12.82 -18.87 -24.71
C GLY A 49 -13.63 -20.10 -24.28
N ALA A 50 -14.94 -20.02 -24.49
CA ALA A 50 -15.95 -21.09 -24.46
C ALA A 50 -16.47 -21.55 -23.07
N ALA A 51 -17.65 -21.03 -22.72
CA ALA A 51 -18.53 -21.59 -21.69
C ALA A 51 -19.00 -23.01 -22.05
N PRO A 52 -19.23 -23.84 -21.04
CA PRO A 52 -20.62 -24.13 -20.70
C PRO A 52 -20.94 -23.81 -19.24
N ARG A 53 -22.14 -23.24 -19.04
CA ARG A 53 -22.70 -22.86 -17.73
C ARG A 53 -23.07 -24.09 -16.90
N VAL A 54 -22.51 -24.23 -15.70
CA VAL A 54 -23.02 -25.03 -14.55
C VAL A 54 -22.58 -24.31 -13.25
N PRO A 55 -23.40 -24.25 -12.18
CA PRO A 55 -23.48 -23.07 -11.33
C PRO A 55 -22.38 -22.96 -10.28
N VAL A 56 -21.97 -21.71 -10.06
CA VAL A 56 -21.10 -21.27 -8.96
C VAL A 56 -21.84 -21.53 -7.63
N ALA A 57 -21.32 -22.50 -6.87
CA ALA A 57 -21.71 -22.67 -5.47
C ALA A 57 -21.19 -21.47 -4.66
N PRO A 58 -22.01 -20.90 -3.75
CA PRO A 58 -21.67 -19.69 -3.02
C PRO A 58 -20.54 -19.95 -2.03
N CYS A 59 -19.62 -18.98 -1.93
CA CYS A 59 -18.65 -18.90 -0.85
C CYS A 59 -19.35 -19.13 0.51
N PRO A 60 -18.80 -19.97 1.40
CA PRO A 60 -19.38 -20.16 2.72
C PRO A 60 -19.19 -18.87 3.52
N SER A 61 -20.30 -18.14 3.66
CA SER A 61 -20.46 -17.14 4.71
C SER A 61 -20.18 -17.78 6.07
N ARG A 62 -19.26 -17.19 6.84
CA ARG A 62 -19.29 -17.30 8.31
C ARG A 62 -19.13 -15.92 8.94
N SER A 63 -20.31 -15.34 9.20
CA SER A 63 -20.68 -14.57 10.39
C SER A 63 -19.96 -13.24 10.65
N VAL A 64 -20.42 -12.20 9.94
CA VAL A 64 -20.66 -10.91 10.58
C VAL A 64 -21.91 -11.08 11.46
N LEU A 65 -21.74 -10.98 12.78
CA LEU A 65 -22.84 -11.09 13.75
C LEU A 65 -23.79 -9.90 13.64
N SER A 66 -24.99 -10.14 13.12
CA SER A 66 -26.20 -9.36 13.44
C SER A 66 -27.19 -10.29 14.14
N PHE A 67 -27.35 -10.14 15.46
CA PHE A 67 -28.47 -10.71 16.20
C PHE A 67 -29.71 -9.85 15.95
N LEU A 68 -30.75 -10.42 15.33
CA LEU A 68 -32.11 -9.88 15.39
C LEU A 68 -32.91 -10.69 16.41
N GLY A 69 -33.71 -9.94 17.18
CA GLY A 69 -34.49 -10.43 18.30
C GLY A 69 -35.55 -11.46 17.94
N LEU A 70 -35.75 -12.39 18.89
CA LEU A 70 -36.99 -13.11 19.06
C LEU A 70 -37.75 -12.45 20.20
N GLY A 71 -38.83 -11.76 19.85
CA GLY A 71 -39.85 -11.27 20.78
C GLY A 71 -41.18 -11.34 20.05
N GLY A 72 -41.84 -12.49 20.14
CA GLY A 72 -43.15 -12.74 19.56
C GLY A 72 -44.23 -11.86 20.17
N THR A 73 -45.20 -11.46 19.36
CA THR A 73 -46.40 -10.74 19.77
C THR A 73 -47.65 -11.58 19.51
N LYS A 74 -48.67 -11.31 20.36
CA LYS A 74 -50.09 -11.73 20.37
C LYS A 74 -50.34 -12.95 21.26
N GLU A 75 -51.33 -12.96 22.16
CA GLU A 75 -52.57 -12.17 22.26
C GLU A 75 -53.12 -12.34 23.69
N GLU A 76 -53.74 -11.32 24.30
CA GLU A 76 -54.98 -11.48 25.09
C GLU A 76 -55.61 -10.14 25.50
N ARG A 77 -56.93 -10.18 25.67
CA ARG A 77 -57.91 -9.08 25.64
C ARG A 77 -58.18 -8.43 27.01
N SER A 78 -58.59 -7.17 26.90
CA SER A 78 -59.63 -6.42 27.62
C SER A 78 -59.92 -6.66 29.11
N ALA A 79 -59.81 -5.59 29.90
CA ALA A 79 -60.81 -5.19 30.89
C ALA A 79 -60.74 -3.68 31.19
N GLU A 80 -61.91 -3.10 31.42
CA GLU A 80 -62.24 -1.68 31.56
C GLU A 80 -61.82 -1.03 32.88
N GLY A 81 -61.82 0.32 32.92
CA GLY A 81 -62.27 1.07 34.10
C GLY A 81 -61.50 2.36 34.45
N GLY A 82 -62.19 3.51 34.32
CA GLY A 82 -62.06 4.63 35.28
C GLY A 82 -61.34 5.91 34.82
N ALA A 83 -62.11 6.95 34.50
CA ALA A 83 -61.70 8.35 34.32
C ALA A 83 -61.64 9.13 35.67
N PRO A 84 -61.56 10.49 35.71
CA PRO A 84 -60.51 11.40 35.22
C PRO A 84 -60.04 12.39 36.33
N SER A 85 -58.95 13.16 36.12
CA SER A 85 -58.72 14.41 36.90
C SER A 85 -57.76 15.41 36.25
N LYS A 86 -58.37 16.48 35.71
CA LYS A 86 -58.02 17.93 35.69
C LYS A 86 -56.59 18.45 35.41
N ILE A 87 -56.59 19.28 34.36
CA ILE A 87 -55.65 20.31 33.89
C ILE A 87 -55.25 21.33 34.98
N ARG A 88 -53.98 21.77 34.96
CA ARG A 88 -53.59 23.19 35.09
C ARG A 88 -52.18 23.47 34.57
N ASP A 89 -52.11 24.46 33.69
CA ASP A 89 -50.93 25.03 33.06
C ASP A 89 -49.95 25.68 34.07
N ARG A 90 -48.64 25.56 33.81
CA ARG A 90 -47.72 26.71 33.63
C ARG A 90 -46.24 26.29 33.45
N GLU A 91 -45.57 27.11 32.64
CA GLU A 91 -44.11 27.30 32.50
C GLU A 91 -43.30 26.20 31.80
N GLY A 92 -43.12 26.39 30.49
CA GLY A 92 -42.02 25.76 29.75
C GLY A 92 -40.70 26.51 29.98
N PRO A 93 -39.57 25.79 30.03
CA PRO A 93 -38.27 26.43 29.88
C PRO A 93 -37.57 25.99 28.58
N ALA A 94 -37.12 27.04 27.87
CA ALA A 94 -35.87 27.16 27.14
C ALA A 94 -35.61 26.22 25.95
N ALA A 95 -35.75 26.82 24.76
CA ALA A 95 -35.12 26.36 23.53
C ALA A 95 -33.61 26.16 23.73
N VAL A 96 -33.15 24.95 23.40
CA VAL A 96 -31.73 24.59 23.33
C VAL A 96 -31.10 25.40 22.20
N PRO A 97 -29.99 26.13 22.42
CA PRO A 97 -29.35 26.88 21.35
C PRO A 97 -28.76 25.91 20.32
N ALA A 98 -29.30 25.96 19.11
CA ALA A 98 -28.73 25.34 17.93
C ALA A 98 -27.47 26.11 17.52
N SER A 99 -26.32 25.80 18.13
CA SER A 99 -25.02 26.19 17.61
C SER A 99 -23.91 25.30 18.18
N MET A 100 -23.92 24.05 17.76
CA MET A 100 -22.69 23.26 17.62
C MET A 100 -22.74 22.59 16.25
N THR A 101 -22.69 23.42 15.20
CA THR A 101 -22.27 22.95 13.90
C THR A 101 -20.82 22.52 14.08
N THR A 102 -20.62 21.22 14.24
CA THR A 102 -19.34 20.57 14.06
C THR A 102 -18.86 21.01 12.69
N SER A 103 -17.93 21.96 12.66
CA SER A 103 -17.36 22.46 11.42
C SER A 103 -16.67 21.29 10.75
N ILE A 104 -17.33 20.72 9.74
CA ILE A 104 -16.71 19.81 8.79
C ILE A 104 -15.47 20.55 8.28
N PRO A 105 -14.26 20.00 8.45
CA PRO A 105 -13.05 20.65 7.95
C PRO A 105 -13.25 20.95 6.47
N ARG A 106 -13.10 22.22 6.08
CA ARG A 106 -13.17 22.59 4.66
C ARG A 106 -12.04 21.85 3.97
N VAL A 107 -12.40 21.02 3.00
CA VAL A 107 -11.44 20.41 2.07
C VAL A 107 -10.74 21.57 1.36
N SER A 108 -9.41 21.53 1.31
CA SER A 108 -8.65 22.54 0.61
C SER A 108 -8.99 22.43 -0.88
N ASP A 109 -9.36 23.54 -1.54
CA ASP A 109 -9.46 23.51 -2.99
C ASP A 109 -8.09 23.25 -3.63
N LEU A 110 -8.09 22.71 -4.85
CA LEU A 110 -6.86 22.34 -5.55
C LEU A 110 -5.88 23.51 -5.62
N GLU A 111 -6.36 24.74 -5.87
CA GLU A 111 -5.51 25.92 -5.94
C GLU A 111 -4.77 26.18 -4.62
N THR A 112 -5.45 26.04 -3.49
CA THR A 112 -4.86 26.22 -2.16
C THR A 112 -3.79 25.16 -1.89
N LEU A 113 -4.05 23.90 -2.24
CA LEU A 113 -3.05 22.83 -2.12
C LEU A 113 -1.82 23.13 -2.98
N LEU A 114 -2.01 23.50 -4.25
CA LEU A 114 -0.90 23.80 -5.14
C LEU A 114 -0.09 25.02 -4.68
N ARG A 115 -0.73 26.08 -4.16
CA ARG A 115 -0.04 27.24 -3.54
C ARG A 115 0.78 26.82 -2.33
N ALA A 116 0.28 25.88 -1.53
CA ALA A 116 1.00 25.29 -0.39
C ALA A 116 2.07 24.26 -0.81
N ARG A 117 2.26 24.04 -2.12
CA ARG A 117 3.09 22.99 -2.71
C ARG A 117 2.72 21.60 -2.19
N LYS A 118 1.42 21.30 -2.13
CA LYS A 118 0.90 19.99 -1.74
C LYS A 118 0.06 19.36 -2.84
N LEU A 119 0.05 18.03 -2.83
CA LEU A 119 -0.86 17.17 -3.60
C LEU A 119 -1.82 16.44 -2.66
N THR A 120 -2.80 15.70 -3.19
CA THR A 120 -3.64 14.82 -2.37
C THR A 120 -3.04 13.41 -2.35
N LEU A 121 -2.95 12.80 -1.16
CA LEU A 121 -2.53 11.40 -1.00
C LEU A 121 -3.65 10.58 -0.35
N ILE A 122 -4.14 9.58 -1.09
CA ILE A 122 -5.11 8.62 -0.57
C ILE A 122 -4.36 7.39 -0.08
N LEU A 123 -4.60 7.03 1.18
CA LEU A 123 -3.96 5.92 1.86
C LEU A 123 -4.97 4.82 2.16
N ASP A 124 -4.67 3.61 1.72
CA ASP A 124 -5.30 2.42 2.29
C ASP A 124 -4.77 2.11 3.70
N LEU A 125 -5.48 1.26 4.45
CA LEU A 125 -5.11 0.84 5.80
C LEU A 125 -4.54 -0.58 5.82
N ASP A 126 -5.37 -1.58 5.51
CA ASP A 126 -5.09 -2.99 5.75
C ASP A 126 -4.08 -3.53 4.75
N HIS A 127 -3.00 -4.14 5.23
CA HIS A 127 -1.83 -4.55 4.45
C HIS A 127 -1.02 -3.40 3.83
N THR A 128 -1.50 -2.16 3.90
CA THR A 128 -0.77 -0.96 3.49
C THR A 128 -0.02 -0.34 4.68
N LEU A 129 -0.73 0.18 5.68
CA LEU A 129 -0.15 0.86 6.87
C LEU A 129 -0.11 -0.03 8.12
N LEU A 130 -0.84 -1.14 8.13
CA LEU A 130 -0.99 -2.05 9.26
C LEU A 130 -1.54 -3.40 8.84
N ASN A 131 -1.56 -4.35 9.76
CA ASN A 131 -2.22 -5.62 9.57
C ASN A 131 -2.99 -5.99 10.84
N SER A 132 -4.20 -6.52 10.69
CA SER A 132 -5.08 -6.89 11.81
C SER A 132 -5.48 -8.37 11.71
N THR A 133 -5.67 -9.02 12.86
CA THR A 133 -6.19 -10.39 12.95
C THR A 133 -7.15 -10.54 14.13
N GLY A 134 -8.12 -11.45 14.03
CA GLY A 134 -8.99 -11.81 15.14
C GLY A 134 -8.20 -12.53 16.24
N LEU A 135 -8.59 -12.31 17.50
CA LEU A 135 -7.93 -12.96 18.64
C LEU A 135 -8.07 -14.49 18.65
N ASP A 136 -9.07 -15.01 17.95
CA ASP A 136 -9.36 -16.42 17.85
C ASP A 136 -8.73 -17.05 16.57
N ASP A 137 -8.09 -16.25 15.71
CA ASP A 137 -7.51 -16.67 14.41
C ASP A 137 -5.99 -16.81 14.43
N LEU A 138 -5.38 -16.61 15.61
CA LEU A 138 -3.93 -16.73 15.82
C LEU A 138 -3.44 -18.17 15.60
N SER A 139 -2.38 -18.34 14.81
CA SER A 139 -1.81 -19.66 14.54
C SER A 139 -1.12 -20.27 15.78
N PRO A 140 -0.93 -21.60 15.82
CA PRO A 140 -0.17 -22.24 16.90
C PRO A 140 1.25 -21.69 17.05
N ALA A 141 1.91 -21.33 15.94
CA ALA A 141 3.25 -20.75 15.96
C ALA A 141 3.25 -19.33 16.53
N GLU A 142 2.25 -18.50 16.20
CA GLU A 142 2.07 -17.18 16.80
C GLU A 142 1.80 -17.26 18.30
N GLN A 143 1.00 -18.24 18.73
CA GLN A 143 0.74 -18.52 20.15
C GLN A 143 2.00 -18.97 20.89
N ALA A 144 2.81 -19.85 20.29
CA ALA A 144 4.11 -20.23 20.83
C ALA A 144 5.09 -19.03 20.87
N ASN A 145 4.86 -18.02 20.03
CA ASN A 145 5.59 -16.76 20.03
C ASN A 145 5.07 -15.72 21.03
N GLY A 146 4.04 -16.07 21.83
CA GLY A 146 3.50 -15.23 22.89
C GLY A 146 2.32 -14.35 22.48
N LEU A 147 1.87 -14.44 21.23
CA LEU A 147 0.64 -13.78 20.78
C LEU A 147 -0.56 -14.65 21.14
N THR A 148 -1.35 -14.22 22.11
CA THR A 148 -2.50 -14.97 22.61
C THR A 148 -3.75 -14.11 22.60
N ARG A 149 -4.91 -14.76 22.76
CA ARG A 149 -6.19 -14.07 22.97
C ARG A 149 -6.20 -13.10 24.16
N HIS A 150 -5.21 -13.19 25.07
CA HIS A 150 -5.06 -12.33 26.25
C HIS A 150 -4.02 -11.20 26.07
N THR A 151 -3.29 -11.15 24.95
CA THR A 151 -2.27 -10.13 24.65
C THR A 151 -2.82 -8.71 24.66
N LYS A 152 -2.41 -7.86 25.62
CA LYS A 152 -2.97 -6.50 25.78
C LYS A 152 -2.53 -5.50 24.70
N GLY A 153 -1.51 -5.85 23.90
CA GLY A 153 -0.79 -4.95 23.01
C GLY A 153 0.56 -4.55 23.59
N ASP A 154 1.46 -4.10 22.72
CA ASP A 154 2.75 -3.51 23.02
C ASP A 154 2.95 -2.29 22.09
N PRO A 155 2.65 -1.07 22.56
CA PRO A 155 2.79 0.14 21.76
C PRO A 155 4.22 0.39 21.27
N THR A 156 5.24 -0.07 22.01
CA THR A 156 6.65 0.10 21.62
C THR A 156 7.00 -0.76 20.42
N ALA A 157 6.38 -1.93 20.33
CA ALA A 157 6.44 -2.80 19.16
C ALA A 157 5.35 -2.47 18.13
N GLY A 158 4.59 -1.39 18.26
CA GLY A 158 3.49 -1.05 17.34
C GLY A 158 2.34 -2.07 17.32
N LEU A 159 2.18 -2.90 18.35
CA LEU A 159 1.13 -3.89 18.48
C LEU A 159 0.03 -3.37 19.40
N PHE A 160 -1.23 -3.43 18.96
CA PHE A 160 -2.37 -2.88 19.67
C PHE A 160 -3.52 -3.87 19.72
N ARG A 161 -4.34 -3.78 20.77
CA ARG A 161 -5.62 -4.51 20.84
C ARG A 161 -6.75 -3.56 20.47
N LEU A 162 -7.39 -3.80 19.33
CA LEU A 162 -8.46 -2.96 18.83
C LEU A 162 -9.80 -3.26 19.51
N GLY A 163 -10.47 -2.21 20.00
CA GLY A 163 -11.83 -2.23 20.53
C GLY A 163 -12.13 -3.39 21.47
N ARG A 164 -11.63 -3.30 22.71
CA ARG A 164 -11.69 -4.34 23.78
C ARG A 164 -13.04 -5.08 23.92
N ALA A 165 -14.16 -4.49 23.49
CA ALA A 165 -15.47 -5.15 23.44
C ALA A 165 -16.04 -5.38 22.02
N ARG A 166 -15.73 -4.51 21.04
CA ARG A 166 -16.41 -4.49 19.73
C ARG A 166 -15.71 -5.31 18.65
N PHE A 167 -14.38 -5.23 18.55
CA PHE A 167 -13.65 -5.82 17.42
C PHE A 167 -12.94 -7.12 17.80
N ARG A 168 -12.45 -7.26 19.05
CA ARG A 168 -11.69 -8.44 19.50
C ARG A 168 -10.53 -8.79 18.53
N MET A 169 -9.75 -7.79 18.13
CA MET A 169 -8.63 -7.95 17.19
C MET A 169 -7.29 -7.53 17.81
N LEU A 170 -6.21 -8.12 17.31
CA LEU A 170 -4.87 -7.55 17.40
C LEU A 170 -4.56 -6.82 16.09
N THR A 171 -3.93 -5.65 16.21
CA THR A 171 -3.52 -4.82 15.09
C THR A 171 -2.06 -4.47 15.25
N LYS A 172 -1.26 -4.75 14.23
CA LYS A 172 0.14 -4.41 14.15
C LYS A 172 0.31 -3.26 13.15
N LEU A 173 0.83 -2.12 13.61
CA LEU A 173 1.25 -1.06 12.71
C LEU A 173 2.46 -1.52 11.92
N ARG A 174 2.46 -1.24 10.61
CA ARG A 174 3.62 -1.49 9.77
C ARG A 174 4.80 -0.63 10.25
N PRO A 175 6.03 -1.17 10.31
CA PRO A 175 7.20 -0.41 10.71
C PRO A 175 7.28 0.92 9.95
N PHE A 176 7.65 1.99 10.65
CA PHE A 176 7.71 3.36 10.13
C PHE A 176 6.36 4.03 9.81
N ALA A 177 5.19 3.42 10.04
CA ALA A 177 3.89 4.04 9.69
C ALA A 177 3.67 5.46 10.21
N ARG A 178 4.03 5.77 11.47
CA ARG A 178 3.87 7.13 12.01
C ARG A 178 4.87 8.13 11.41
N GLY A 179 6.13 7.72 11.24
CA GLY A 179 7.17 8.54 10.63
C GLY A 179 6.90 8.81 9.16
N PHE A 180 6.30 7.83 8.45
CA PHE A 180 5.78 7.97 7.11
C PHE A 180 4.71 9.07 7.04
N LEU A 181 3.69 9.02 7.91
CA LEU A 181 2.62 10.03 7.93
C LEU A 181 3.16 11.43 8.23
N GLU A 182 4.06 11.55 9.21
CA GLU A 182 4.71 12.82 9.55
C GLU A 182 5.41 13.43 8.33
N GLN A 183 6.27 12.66 7.65
CA GLN A 183 7.03 13.16 6.50
C GLN A 183 6.16 13.40 5.27
N ALA A 184 5.20 12.51 4.99
CA ALA A 184 4.27 12.68 3.89
C ALA A 184 3.39 13.93 4.07
N SER A 185 3.03 14.29 5.31
CA SER A 185 2.20 15.47 5.59
C SER A 185 2.82 16.80 5.14
N ALA A 186 4.14 16.86 4.98
CA ALA A 186 4.83 18.04 4.45
C ALA A 186 4.55 18.26 2.95
N MET A 187 4.29 17.18 2.21
CA MET A 187 4.12 17.17 0.75
C MET A 187 2.67 16.92 0.32
N PHE A 188 1.84 16.35 1.20
CA PHE A 188 0.50 15.90 0.84
C PHE A 188 -0.55 16.32 1.88
N GLU A 189 -1.76 16.62 1.39
CA GLU A 189 -2.98 16.53 2.19
C GLU A 189 -3.48 15.08 2.12
N MET A 190 -3.55 14.41 3.27
CA MET A 190 -3.79 12.96 3.32
C MET A 190 -5.25 12.63 3.66
N SER A 191 -5.76 11.61 2.99
CA SER A 191 -7.08 11.02 3.18
C SER A 191 -6.95 9.51 3.36
N VAL A 192 -7.79 8.91 4.21
CA VAL A 192 -7.90 7.45 4.32
C VAL A 192 -9.02 6.95 3.42
N TYR A 193 -8.77 5.88 2.68
CA TYR A 193 -9.80 5.11 2.00
C TYR A 193 -9.57 3.61 2.23
N THR A 194 -10.40 3.02 3.10
CA THR A 194 -10.42 1.57 3.38
C THR A 194 -11.74 0.93 2.96
N LEU A 195 -11.71 -0.37 2.63
CA LEU A 195 -12.92 -1.19 2.50
C LEU A 195 -13.42 -1.75 3.85
N GLY A 196 -12.71 -1.50 4.95
CA GLY A 196 -13.19 -1.78 6.30
C GLY A 196 -14.39 -0.90 6.68
N ASP A 197 -15.19 -1.34 7.66
CA ASP A 197 -16.35 -0.58 8.12
C ASP A 197 -15.95 0.72 8.85
N ARG A 198 -16.90 1.67 8.96
CA ARG A 198 -16.68 2.99 9.57
C ARG A 198 -16.16 2.90 11.01
N GLY A 199 -16.64 1.93 11.78
CA GLY A 199 -16.21 1.72 13.16
C GLY A 199 -14.76 1.28 13.23
N TYR A 200 -14.37 0.34 12.36
CA TYR A 200 -13.01 -0.13 12.21
C TYR A 200 -12.08 1.00 11.78
N ALA A 201 -12.42 1.70 10.70
CA ALA A 201 -11.65 2.80 10.15
C ALA A 201 -11.36 3.88 11.20
N ARG A 202 -12.39 4.32 11.96
CA ARG A 202 -12.22 5.29 13.04
C ARG A 202 -11.32 4.79 14.17
N ALA A 203 -11.45 3.52 14.55
CA ALA A 203 -10.65 2.95 15.62
C ALA A 203 -9.17 2.86 15.23
N VAL A 204 -8.89 2.48 13.98
CA VAL A 204 -7.55 2.40 13.41
C VAL A 204 -6.94 3.77 13.18
N VAL A 205 -7.68 4.73 12.63
CA VAL A 205 -7.22 6.10 12.45
C VAL A 205 -6.83 6.71 13.80
N LYS A 206 -7.59 6.46 14.87
CA LYS A 206 -7.22 6.90 16.22
C LYS A 206 -5.93 6.27 16.73
N LEU A 207 -5.58 5.06 16.28
CA LEU A 207 -4.27 4.47 16.57
C LEU A 207 -3.18 5.22 15.79
N LEU A 208 -3.34 5.43 14.49
CA LEU A 208 -2.34 6.07 13.62
C LEU A 208 -2.12 7.57 13.91
N ASP A 209 -3.21 8.29 14.13
CA ASP A 209 -3.29 9.75 14.27
C ASP A 209 -4.12 10.12 15.51
N PRO A 210 -3.57 9.94 16.73
CA PRO A 210 -4.31 10.14 17.98
C PRO A 210 -4.73 11.59 18.21
N ASP A 211 -3.97 12.55 17.68
CA ASP A 211 -4.20 13.98 17.85
C ASP A 211 -5.00 14.59 16.67
N GLY A 212 -5.28 13.80 15.63
CA GLY A 212 -6.03 14.25 14.45
C GLY A 212 -5.26 15.24 13.57
N ALA A 213 -3.93 15.19 13.59
CA ALA A 213 -3.05 16.12 12.88
C ALA A 213 -3.04 15.90 11.36
N TYR A 214 -3.35 14.69 10.91
CA TYR A 214 -3.10 14.25 9.54
C TYR A 214 -4.36 14.12 8.71
N PHE A 215 -5.37 13.41 9.23
CA PHE A 215 -6.55 13.06 8.44
C PHE A 215 -7.74 13.98 8.70
N GLY A 216 -7.85 14.52 9.92
CA GLY A 216 -9.05 15.24 10.33
C GLY A 216 -10.32 14.41 10.06
N GLY A 217 -11.22 14.95 9.22
CA GLY A 217 -12.44 14.27 8.79
C GLY A 217 -12.33 13.47 7.48
N ARG A 218 -11.15 13.41 6.84
CA ARG A 218 -10.95 12.80 5.52
C ARG A 218 -10.76 11.28 5.61
N VAL A 219 -11.83 10.58 6.00
CA VAL A 219 -11.84 9.12 6.14
C VAL A 219 -13.04 8.56 5.39
N VAL A 220 -12.77 7.73 4.39
CA VAL A 220 -13.75 6.99 3.59
C VAL A 220 -13.65 5.51 3.98
N SER A 221 -14.74 4.94 4.48
CA SER A 221 -14.89 3.51 4.77
C SER A 221 -15.75 2.84 3.71
N SER A 222 -16.00 1.53 3.85
CA SER A 222 -16.96 0.84 2.98
C SER A 222 -18.39 1.36 3.10
N ASP A 223 -18.74 2.02 4.21
CA ASP A 223 -20.05 2.64 4.42
C ASP A 223 -20.27 3.89 3.55
N GLU A 224 -19.20 4.61 3.21
CA GLU A 224 -19.26 5.77 2.30
C GLU A 224 -19.01 5.41 0.84
N SER A 225 -18.47 4.21 0.57
CA SER A 225 -18.12 3.79 -0.79
C SER A 225 -19.36 3.55 -1.66
N THR A 226 -19.32 3.97 -2.92
CA THR A 226 -20.39 3.70 -3.89
C THR A 226 -20.48 2.23 -4.29
N ARG A 227 -19.34 1.52 -4.25
CA ARG A 227 -19.23 0.09 -4.52
C ARG A 227 -18.59 -0.62 -3.33
N ARG A 228 -19.07 -1.83 -3.02
CA ARG A 228 -18.61 -2.58 -1.83
C ARG A 228 -17.21 -3.20 -2.00
N ASP A 229 -16.83 -3.49 -3.23
CA ASP A 229 -15.65 -4.26 -3.60
C ASP A 229 -14.55 -3.41 -4.27
N ARG A 230 -14.81 -2.12 -4.46
CA ARG A 230 -13.99 -1.22 -5.28
C ARG A 230 -13.99 0.19 -4.69
N LYS A 231 -12.91 0.90 -4.96
CA LYS A 231 -12.67 2.28 -4.57
C LYS A 231 -12.67 3.16 -5.82
N SER A 232 -13.20 4.38 -5.69
CA SER A 232 -13.20 5.39 -6.74
C SER A 232 -13.04 6.79 -6.14
N LEU A 233 -12.55 7.74 -6.92
CA LEU A 233 -12.39 9.12 -6.44
C LEU A 233 -13.73 9.87 -6.30
N ASP A 234 -14.84 9.28 -6.76
CA ASP A 234 -16.20 9.85 -6.72
C ASP A 234 -16.69 10.22 -5.31
N VAL A 235 -16.20 9.52 -4.28
CA VAL A 235 -16.54 9.74 -2.86
C VAL A 235 -15.49 10.55 -2.11
N VAL A 236 -14.39 10.95 -2.77
CA VAL A 236 -13.31 11.71 -2.14
C VAL A 236 -13.47 13.19 -2.50
N PRO A 237 -13.93 14.04 -1.57
CA PRO A 237 -14.21 15.43 -1.89
C PRO A 237 -12.96 16.18 -2.35
N GLY A 238 -13.08 16.99 -3.40
CA GLY A 238 -11.98 17.81 -3.93
C GLY A 238 -10.85 17.01 -4.61
N ALA A 239 -11.02 15.70 -4.79
CA ALA A 239 -10.02 14.86 -5.46
C ALA A 239 -10.01 15.12 -6.97
N GLU A 240 -8.99 15.86 -7.41
CA GLU A 240 -8.70 16.08 -8.83
C GLU A 240 -7.68 15.04 -9.29
N ALA A 241 -8.06 14.16 -10.22
CA ALA A 241 -7.22 13.02 -10.63
C ALA A 241 -5.82 13.44 -11.14
N ALA A 242 -5.66 14.65 -11.68
CA ALA A 242 -4.36 15.18 -12.09
C ALA A 242 -3.41 15.52 -10.92
N ALA A 243 -3.91 15.58 -9.68
CA ALA A 243 -3.16 15.97 -8.48
C ALA A 243 -3.33 15.00 -7.29
N VAL A 244 -3.90 13.82 -7.54
CA VAL A 244 -4.13 12.76 -6.54
C VAL A 244 -3.15 11.61 -6.75
N VAL A 245 -2.48 11.20 -5.69
CA VAL A 245 -1.67 9.98 -5.62
C VAL A 245 -2.37 8.98 -4.70
N ILE A 246 -2.36 7.71 -5.07
CA ILE A 246 -2.97 6.62 -4.28
C ILE A 246 -1.85 5.67 -3.85
N LEU A 247 -1.82 5.29 -2.58
CA LEU A 247 -0.96 4.23 -2.05
C LEU A 247 -1.83 3.12 -1.48
N ASP A 248 -1.76 1.94 -2.11
CA ASP A 248 -2.60 0.79 -1.81
C ASP A 248 -1.84 -0.49 -2.19
N ASP A 249 -1.98 -1.57 -1.43
CA ASP A 249 -1.38 -2.86 -1.78
C ASP A 249 -2.15 -3.60 -2.88
N SER A 250 -3.41 -3.21 -3.13
CA SER A 250 -4.34 -3.95 -3.98
C SER A 250 -4.74 -3.14 -5.21
N SER A 251 -4.17 -3.45 -6.37
CA SER A 251 -4.50 -2.75 -7.62
C SER A 251 -5.95 -2.96 -8.06
N HIS A 252 -6.47 -4.18 -7.97
CA HIS A 252 -7.79 -4.55 -8.50
C HIS A 252 -8.97 -3.76 -7.90
N VAL A 253 -8.83 -3.17 -6.71
CA VAL A 253 -9.87 -2.34 -6.10
C VAL A 253 -9.98 -0.94 -6.75
N TRP A 254 -9.01 -0.53 -7.59
CA TRP A 254 -8.94 0.78 -8.24
C TRP A 254 -9.06 0.72 -9.77
N PRO A 255 -10.11 0.11 -10.36
CA PRO A 255 -10.16 -0.17 -11.80
C PRO A 255 -10.04 1.08 -12.70
N GLU A 256 -10.52 2.23 -12.22
CA GLU A 256 -10.57 3.49 -12.98
C GLU A 256 -9.37 4.42 -12.73
N HIS A 257 -8.52 4.09 -11.74
CA HIS A 257 -7.46 4.98 -11.25
C HIS A 257 -6.09 4.30 -11.16
N GLN A 258 -5.83 3.28 -11.99
CA GLN A 258 -4.56 2.56 -12.04
C GLN A 258 -3.34 3.46 -12.28
N GLU A 259 -3.52 4.56 -13.03
CA GLU A 259 -2.42 5.49 -13.33
C GLU A 259 -2.05 6.39 -12.14
N ASN A 260 -2.97 6.58 -11.20
CA ASN A 260 -2.74 7.32 -9.95
C ASN A 260 -2.11 6.44 -8.86
N LEU A 261 -2.11 5.12 -9.06
CA LEU A 261 -1.80 4.14 -8.05
C LEU A 261 -0.29 3.81 -8.00
N ILE A 262 0.27 3.97 -6.82
CA ILE A 262 1.53 3.37 -6.40
C ILE A 262 1.17 2.10 -5.63
N VAL A 263 1.33 0.95 -6.30
CA VAL A 263 1.17 -0.35 -5.66
C VAL A 263 2.39 -0.63 -4.79
N MET A 264 2.16 -1.17 -3.59
CA MET A 264 3.23 -1.56 -2.66
C MET A 264 3.04 -3.01 -2.15
N ASP A 265 4.08 -3.54 -1.50
CA ASP A 265 4.05 -4.90 -0.98
C ASP A 265 3.06 -5.04 0.17
N ARG A 266 2.38 -6.18 0.25
CA ARG A 266 1.41 -6.46 1.30
C ARG A 266 2.09 -6.69 2.63
N TYR A 267 1.63 -5.99 3.67
CA TYR A 267 2.08 -6.25 5.03
C TYR A 267 1.37 -7.46 5.63
N LEU A 268 2.06 -8.61 5.58
CA LEU A 268 1.57 -9.91 6.05
C LEU A 268 2.18 -10.28 7.42
N TYR A 269 1.82 -9.51 8.44
CA TYR A 269 2.35 -9.74 9.79
C TYR A 269 1.76 -10.98 10.44
N PHE A 270 0.44 -11.16 10.37
CA PHE A 270 -0.28 -12.28 10.95
C PHE A 270 -0.51 -13.42 9.94
N ALA A 271 -0.49 -14.65 10.44
CA ALA A 271 -0.66 -15.88 9.67
C ALA A 271 -2.05 -15.98 9.03
N ASP A 272 -3.06 -15.40 9.66
CA ASP A 272 -4.41 -15.38 9.13
C ASP A 272 -4.49 -14.68 7.76
N SER A 273 -3.80 -13.54 7.63
CA SER A 273 -3.70 -12.83 6.37
C SER A 273 -2.95 -13.65 5.30
N CYS A 274 -1.90 -14.36 5.69
CA CYS A 274 -1.18 -15.24 4.76
C CYS A 274 -2.10 -16.34 4.21
N ARG A 275 -2.93 -16.96 5.06
CA ARG A 275 -3.91 -17.97 4.66
C ARG A 275 -4.98 -17.41 3.72
N ALA A 276 -5.51 -16.22 4.03
CA ALA A 276 -6.54 -15.57 3.22
C ALA A 276 -6.09 -15.31 1.77
N TYR A 277 -4.79 -15.06 1.58
CA TYR A 277 -4.20 -14.83 0.25
C TYR A 277 -3.49 -16.06 -0.34
N GLY A 278 -3.67 -17.25 0.25
CA GLY A 278 -3.04 -18.47 -0.26
C GLY A 278 -1.51 -18.45 -0.24
N CYS A 279 -0.90 -17.60 0.59
CA CYS A 279 0.55 -17.51 0.72
C CYS A 279 1.06 -18.77 1.44
N GLY A 280 1.76 -19.65 0.71
CA GLY A 280 2.40 -20.85 1.25
C GLY A 280 3.63 -20.60 2.12
N VAL A 281 3.75 -19.41 2.71
CA VAL A 281 4.89 -18.99 3.55
C VAL A 281 4.41 -18.59 4.95
N SER A 282 5.30 -18.73 5.93
CA SER A 282 5.04 -18.28 7.29
C SER A 282 4.95 -16.77 7.38
N SER A 283 4.07 -16.27 8.27
CA SER A 283 3.94 -14.83 8.52
C SER A 283 5.14 -14.25 9.25
N LEU A 284 5.26 -12.91 9.27
CA LEU A 284 6.32 -12.23 10.01
C LEU A 284 6.26 -12.55 11.51
N ALA A 285 5.05 -12.63 12.08
CA ALA A 285 4.83 -12.99 13.48
C ALA A 285 5.26 -14.44 13.78
N GLU A 286 4.99 -15.40 12.89
CA GLU A 286 5.45 -16.79 13.04
C GLU A 286 6.98 -16.88 13.01
N LEU A 287 7.62 -16.06 12.17
CA LEU A 287 9.08 -16.00 12.02
C LEU A 287 9.78 -15.17 13.10
N ARG A 288 9.04 -14.50 14.00
CA ARG A 288 9.55 -13.52 14.98
C ARG A 288 10.40 -12.43 14.31
N ARG A 289 9.95 -11.94 13.15
CA ARG A 289 10.61 -10.88 12.38
C ARG A 289 9.61 -9.78 12.04
N ASP A 290 10.11 -8.69 11.48
CA ASP A 290 9.31 -7.59 10.96
C ASP A 290 10.07 -6.86 9.86
N GLU A 291 9.41 -5.94 9.17
CA GLU A 291 10.06 -5.01 8.26
C GLU A 291 10.98 -4.03 9.02
N ARG A 292 11.90 -3.40 8.29
CA ARG A 292 12.83 -2.40 8.84
C ARG A 292 12.29 -0.99 8.60
N GLU A 293 12.54 -0.08 9.54
CA GLU A 293 11.99 1.28 9.42
C GLU A 293 12.67 2.14 8.35
N HIS A 294 13.96 1.93 8.07
CA HIS A 294 14.76 2.82 7.21
C HIS A 294 14.73 2.44 5.72
N ASP A 295 14.48 1.18 5.40
CA ASP A 295 14.47 0.64 4.04
C ASP A 295 13.40 -0.45 3.81
N GLY A 296 12.41 -0.52 4.71
CA GLY A 296 11.20 -1.30 4.51
C GLY A 296 10.25 -0.64 3.52
N ALA A 297 9.11 -1.28 3.27
CA ALA A 297 8.21 -0.89 2.18
C ALA A 297 7.66 0.54 2.30
N LEU A 298 7.35 1.02 3.50
CA LEU A 298 6.88 2.42 3.68
C LEU A 298 8.00 3.45 3.47
N ALA A 299 9.24 3.12 3.80
CA ALA A 299 10.37 4.00 3.52
C ALA A 299 10.61 4.11 2.01
N VAL A 300 10.52 2.99 1.28
CA VAL A 300 10.57 2.96 -0.18
C VAL A 300 9.41 3.76 -0.79
N ALA A 301 8.17 3.54 -0.32
CA ALA A 301 7.01 4.28 -0.79
C ALA A 301 7.16 5.79 -0.60
N LEU A 302 7.69 6.24 0.55
CA LEU A 302 7.97 7.65 0.80
C LEU A 302 8.99 8.25 -0.17
N GLN A 303 10.04 7.50 -0.53
CA GLN A 303 11.02 7.93 -1.53
C GLN A 303 10.38 8.12 -2.90
N VAL A 304 9.50 7.19 -3.31
CA VAL A 304 8.74 7.30 -4.57
C VAL A 304 7.82 8.52 -4.53
N LEU A 305 7.04 8.69 -3.45
CA LEU A 305 6.15 9.85 -3.26
C LEU A 305 6.91 11.17 -3.31
N THR A 306 8.12 11.22 -2.74
CA THR A 306 9.00 12.40 -2.79
C THR A 306 9.42 12.72 -4.22
N ARG A 307 9.83 11.72 -5.00
CA ARG A 307 10.20 11.89 -6.42
C ARG A 307 9.01 12.34 -7.28
N VAL A 308 7.84 11.76 -7.04
CA VAL A 308 6.59 12.15 -7.74
C VAL A 308 6.22 13.59 -7.41
N HIS A 309 6.26 13.98 -6.13
CA HIS A 309 6.00 15.36 -5.70
C HIS A 309 6.97 16.35 -6.35
N GLN A 310 8.27 16.06 -6.31
CA GLN A 310 9.30 16.89 -6.93
C GLN A 310 9.08 17.04 -8.43
N GLY A 311 8.92 15.92 -9.16
CA GLY A 311 8.70 15.94 -10.61
C GLY A 311 7.44 16.70 -11.02
N PHE A 312 6.38 16.63 -10.21
CA PHE A 312 5.15 17.40 -10.44
C PHE A 312 5.41 18.90 -10.31
N PHE A 313 5.99 19.35 -9.20
CA PHE A 313 6.20 20.79 -8.97
C PHE A 313 7.31 21.37 -9.85
N ASP A 314 8.32 20.60 -10.24
CA ASP A 314 9.32 21.02 -11.21
C ASP A 314 8.69 21.29 -12.59
N SER A 315 7.72 20.46 -13.00
CA SER A 315 6.96 20.64 -14.24
C SER A 315 6.10 21.91 -14.20
N VAL A 316 5.45 22.17 -13.06
CA VAL A 316 4.67 23.40 -12.83
C VAL A 316 5.58 24.65 -12.87
N LEU A 317 6.75 24.60 -12.23
CA LEU A 317 7.73 25.70 -12.25
C LEU A 317 8.30 25.94 -13.65
N GLY A 318 8.38 24.89 -14.48
CA GLY A 318 8.71 24.98 -15.90
C GLY A 318 7.60 25.56 -16.80
N GLY A 319 6.47 25.99 -16.21
CA GLY A 319 5.34 26.59 -16.94
C GLY A 319 4.50 25.58 -17.73
N ARG A 320 4.60 24.28 -17.41
CA ARG A 320 3.82 23.22 -18.06
C ARG A 320 2.60 22.87 -17.19
N PHE A 321 1.51 22.47 -17.82
CA PHE A 321 0.46 21.75 -17.12
C PHE A 321 1.07 20.42 -16.64
N SER A 322 0.88 20.10 -15.37
CA SER A 322 1.45 18.90 -14.76
C SER A 322 0.32 17.96 -14.38
N ASP A 323 0.41 16.72 -14.83
CA ASP A 323 -0.47 15.63 -14.44
C ASP A 323 0.35 14.60 -13.66
N VAL A 324 -0.05 14.33 -12.42
CA VAL A 324 0.67 13.41 -11.55
C VAL A 324 0.76 12.00 -12.13
N ARG A 325 -0.19 11.58 -12.96
CA ARG A 325 -0.17 10.28 -13.65
C ARG A 325 0.99 10.18 -14.63
N GLU A 326 1.29 11.27 -15.34
CA GLU A 326 2.45 11.34 -16.22
C GLU A 326 3.76 11.28 -15.44
N VAL A 327 3.81 11.96 -14.29
CA VAL A 327 4.99 11.95 -13.41
C VAL A 327 5.21 10.56 -12.80
N ILE A 328 4.16 9.90 -12.32
CA ILE A 328 4.21 8.52 -11.81
C ILE A 328 4.74 7.58 -12.90
N ARG A 329 4.22 7.70 -14.13
CA ARG A 329 4.69 6.92 -15.28
C ARG A 329 6.17 7.18 -15.59
N ALA A 330 6.61 8.43 -15.55
CA ALA A 330 8.00 8.80 -15.76
C ALA A 330 8.91 8.19 -14.67
N VAL A 331 8.56 8.35 -13.39
CA VAL A 331 9.31 7.76 -12.25
C VAL A 331 9.36 6.23 -12.35
N ARG A 332 8.26 5.59 -12.76
CA ARG A 332 8.19 4.12 -12.95
C ARG A 332 9.09 3.65 -14.08
N SER A 333 9.17 4.39 -15.18
CA SER A 333 10.02 4.06 -16.33
C SER A 333 11.52 4.13 -16.03
N GLU A 334 11.92 4.66 -14.88
CA GLU A 334 13.33 4.69 -14.49
C GLU A 334 13.81 3.38 -13.87
N VAL A 335 12.89 2.49 -13.47
CA VAL A 335 13.18 1.30 -12.65
C VAL A 335 14.04 0.28 -13.39
N LEU A 336 13.69 -0.05 -14.63
CA LEU A 336 14.41 -1.00 -15.50
C LEU A 336 14.98 -0.31 -16.74
N ARG A 337 15.19 1.01 -16.68
CA ARG A 337 15.78 1.78 -17.78
C ARG A 337 17.14 1.20 -18.16
N GLY A 338 17.33 0.94 -19.45
CA GLY A 338 18.55 0.34 -20.00
C GLY A 338 18.55 -1.20 -19.99
N CYS A 339 17.50 -1.84 -19.48
CA CYS A 339 17.34 -3.29 -19.60
C CYS A 339 16.63 -3.65 -20.91
N THR A 340 17.26 -4.51 -21.71
CA THR A 340 16.59 -5.23 -22.81
C THR A 340 16.21 -6.64 -22.34
N VAL A 341 14.92 -6.98 -22.39
CA VAL A 341 14.34 -8.18 -21.79
C VAL A 341 13.73 -9.09 -22.86
N ALA A 342 14.13 -10.37 -22.86
CA ALA A 342 13.50 -11.41 -23.67
C ALA A 342 12.81 -12.47 -22.78
N PHE A 343 11.63 -12.92 -23.18
CA PHE A 343 10.87 -13.94 -22.46
C PHE A 343 11.05 -15.34 -23.08
N SER A 344 11.14 -16.36 -22.22
CA SER A 344 11.28 -17.76 -22.63
C SER A 344 10.18 -18.65 -22.05
N ARG A 345 9.28 -19.13 -22.91
CA ARG A 345 8.11 -19.98 -22.57
C ARG A 345 7.19 -19.40 -21.48
N ILE A 346 7.15 -18.08 -21.37
CA ILE A 346 6.23 -17.35 -20.46
C ILE A 346 5.08 -16.76 -21.27
N ILE A 347 5.37 -16.26 -22.47
CA ILE A 347 4.40 -15.65 -23.36
C ILE A 347 4.02 -16.71 -24.40
N PRO A 348 2.73 -17.08 -24.53
CA PRO A 348 2.27 -17.98 -25.57
C PRO A 348 2.69 -17.50 -26.96
N LEU A 349 3.07 -18.43 -27.83
CA LEU A 349 3.41 -18.13 -29.23
C LEU A 349 2.20 -17.63 -30.03
N GLU A 350 0.99 -17.94 -29.56
CA GLU A 350 -0.29 -17.58 -30.17
C GLU A 350 -0.81 -16.27 -29.57
N GLY A 351 -0.26 -15.14 -30.02
CA GLY A 351 -0.70 -13.82 -29.62
C GLY A 351 0.30 -12.72 -29.97
N VAL A 352 -0.15 -11.48 -30.03
CA VAL A 352 0.74 -10.31 -30.11
C VAL A 352 1.48 -10.24 -28.78
N ALA A 353 2.77 -10.61 -28.74
CA ALA A 353 3.56 -10.71 -27.51
C ALA A 353 3.48 -9.44 -26.62
N GLY A 354 3.24 -8.28 -27.23
CA GLY A 354 3.04 -7.00 -26.55
C GLY A 354 1.79 -6.90 -25.68
N ASP A 355 0.80 -7.78 -25.84
CA ASP A 355 -0.41 -7.76 -25.01
C ASP A 355 -0.28 -8.53 -23.69
N HIS A 356 0.77 -9.33 -23.53
CA HIS A 356 0.98 -10.13 -22.33
C HIS A 356 1.22 -9.23 -21.10
N PRO A 357 0.54 -9.46 -19.95
CA PRO A 357 0.64 -8.59 -18.77
C PRO A 357 2.08 -8.35 -18.29
N MET A 358 2.92 -9.39 -18.33
CA MET A 358 4.32 -9.28 -17.92
C MET A 358 5.19 -8.48 -18.90
N TRP A 359 4.86 -8.50 -20.19
CA TRP A 359 5.53 -7.69 -21.20
C TRP A 359 5.22 -6.21 -20.96
N LYS A 360 3.92 -5.88 -20.86
CA LYS A 360 3.44 -4.53 -20.55
C LYS A 360 4.05 -4.01 -19.24
N LEU A 361 4.13 -4.85 -18.22
CA LEU A 361 4.74 -4.46 -16.94
C LEU A 361 6.23 -4.13 -17.09
N ALA A 362 7.00 -4.94 -17.82
CA ALA A 362 8.41 -4.65 -18.07
C ALA A 362 8.62 -3.33 -18.83
N GLU A 363 7.80 -3.07 -19.87
CA GLU A 363 7.85 -1.81 -20.63
C GLU A 363 7.44 -0.61 -19.77
N GLN A 364 6.41 -0.74 -18.93
CA GLN A 364 6.02 0.31 -17.98
C GLN A 364 7.13 0.65 -16.97
N LEU A 365 7.98 -0.32 -16.64
CA LEU A 365 9.17 -0.13 -15.81
C LEU A 365 10.37 0.43 -16.60
N GLY A 366 10.22 0.65 -17.91
CA GLY A 366 11.24 1.25 -18.78
C GLY A 366 12.20 0.26 -19.43
N ALA A 367 11.92 -1.04 -19.36
CA ALA A 367 12.65 -2.03 -20.14
C ALA A 367 12.23 -1.99 -21.63
N VAL A 368 13.15 -2.38 -22.51
CA VAL A 368 12.83 -2.68 -23.92
C VAL A 368 12.61 -4.17 -24.03
N CYS A 369 11.44 -4.60 -24.48
CA CYS A 369 11.15 -6.02 -24.63
C CYS A 369 11.37 -6.50 -26.06
N THR A 370 11.97 -7.69 -26.21
CA THR A 370 12.26 -8.31 -27.51
C THR A 370 11.69 -9.72 -27.59
N ALA A 371 11.20 -10.09 -28.78
CA ALA A 371 10.69 -11.43 -29.02
C ALA A 371 11.83 -12.45 -29.01
N ASP A 372 12.98 -12.10 -29.61
CA ASP A 372 14.14 -12.98 -29.75
C ASP A 372 15.30 -12.56 -28.86
N ALA A 373 16.18 -13.53 -28.61
CA ALA A 373 17.41 -13.31 -27.86
C ALA A 373 18.55 -12.98 -28.83
N ASP A 374 19.02 -11.73 -28.79
CA ASP A 374 20.13 -11.23 -29.58
C ASP A 374 21.19 -10.54 -28.71
N ALA A 375 22.27 -10.03 -29.31
CA ALA A 375 23.38 -9.41 -28.58
C ALA A 375 22.96 -8.22 -27.68
N THR A 376 21.84 -7.54 -27.99
CA THR A 376 21.33 -6.38 -27.24
C THR A 376 20.60 -6.80 -25.96
N VAL A 377 20.16 -8.06 -25.87
CA VAL A 377 19.48 -8.58 -24.69
C VAL A 377 20.40 -8.56 -23.48
N THR A 378 19.87 -8.06 -22.36
CA THR A 378 20.55 -7.99 -21.06
C THR A 378 20.01 -9.05 -20.11
N HIS A 379 18.71 -9.34 -20.17
CA HIS A 379 18.02 -10.27 -19.29
C HIS A 379 17.15 -11.23 -20.10
N VAL A 380 17.22 -12.51 -19.75
CA VAL A 380 16.24 -13.51 -20.16
C VAL A 380 15.41 -13.89 -18.95
N VAL A 381 14.09 -13.72 -19.08
CA VAL A 381 13.12 -14.10 -18.06
C VAL A 381 12.59 -15.48 -18.42
N ALA A 382 12.72 -16.43 -17.50
CA ALA A 382 12.34 -17.82 -17.74
C ALA A 382 11.90 -18.53 -16.45
N LEU A 383 11.05 -19.54 -16.59
CA LEU A 383 10.72 -20.48 -15.51
C LEU A 383 11.57 -21.76 -15.56
N ASP A 384 12.03 -22.13 -16.76
CA ASP A 384 12.83 -23.33 -17.00
C ASP A 384 14.23 -22.96 -17.51
N PRO A 385 15.30 -23.34 -16.78
CA PRO A 385 16.67 -23.06 -17.20
C PRO A 385 17.14 -23.93 -18.38
N GLY A 386 16.33 -24.90 -18.82
CA GLY A 386 16.59 -25.80 -19.94
C GLY A 386 16.04 -25.32 -21.29
N THR A 387 15.50 -24.11 -21.38
CA THR A 387 15.04 -23.54 -22.66
C THR A 387 16.21 -23.04 -23.51
N ASP A 388 16.04 -22.95 -24.83
CA ASP A 388 17.09 -22.45 -25.74
C ASP A 388 17.54 -21.03 -25.37
N LYS A 389 16.58 -20.13 -25.11
CA LYS A 389 16.89 -18.76 -24.66
C LYS A 389 17.59 -18.72 -23.30
N ALA A 390 17.27 -19.62 -22.37
CA ALA A 390 17.95 -19.68 -21.07
C ALA A 390 19.38 -20.22 -21.19
N ARG A 391 19.62 -21.21 -22.07
CA ARG A 391 20.98 -21.65 -22.41
C ARG A 391 21.77 -20.53 -23.06
N TRP A 392 21.19 -19.90 -24.09
CA TRP A 392 21.80 -18.77 -24.78
C TRP A 392 22.21 -17.66 -23.81
N ALA A 393 21.36 -17.31 -22.84
CA ALA A 393 21.68 -16.30 -21.84
C ALA A 393 22.94 -16.66 -21.05
N ARG A 394 23.07 -17.92 -20.61
CA ARG A 394 24.24 -18.39 -19.86
C ARG A 394 25.50 -18.41 -20.71
N ASP A 395 25.39 -18.91 -21.93
CA ASP A 395 26.50 -19.03 -22.87
C ASP A 395 27.03 -17.65 -23.30
N ASN A 396 26.19 -16.61 -23.24
CA ASN A 396 26.52 -15.23 -23.59
C ASN A 396 26.65 -14.28 -22.37
N CYS A 397 26.78 -14.85 -21.15
CA CYS A 397 26.94 -14.08 -19.91
C CYS A 397 25.86 -13.02 -19.65
N LYS A 398 24.62 -13.30 -20.05
CA LYS A 398 23.44 -12.47 -19.78
C LYS A 398 22.75 -12.92 -18.49
N PHE A 399 21.95 -12.04 -17.89
CA PHE A 399 21.20 -12.38 -16.68
C PHE A 399 20.06 -13.34 -17.02
N LEU A 400 19.94 -14.43 -16.26
CA LEU A 400 18.84 -15.38 -16.35
C LEU A 400 18.03 -15.30 -15.05
N VAL A 401 16.84 -14.73 -15.12
CA VAL A 401 16.03 -14.39 -13.93
C VAL A 401 14.64 -15.00 -13.99
N ASN A 402 14.09 -15.30 -12.81
CA ASN A 402 12.70 -15.72 -12.66
C ASN A 402 11.75 -14.52 -12.90
N PRO A 403 10.54 -14.73 -13.45
CA PRO A 403 9.49 -13.71 -13.55
C PRO A 403 9.27 -12.83 -12.31
N LYS A 404 9.45 -13.41 -11.12
CA LYS A 404 9.35 -12.70 -9.84
C LYS A 404 10.30 -11.51 -9.73
N TRP A 405 11.37 -11.44 -10.52
CA TRP A 405 12.27 -10.29 -10.60
C TRP A 405 11.56 -9.03 -11.13
N ILE A 406 10.78 -9.15 -12.22
CA ILE A 406 10.00 -8.02 -12.78
C ILE A 406 8.93 -7.59 -11.76
N MET A 407 8.25 -8.56 -11.15
CA MET A 407 7.23 -8.28 -10.15
C MET A 407 7.81 -7.55 -8.94
N ALA A 408 8.96 -8.02 -8.44
CA ALA A 408 9.68 -7.37 -7.36
C ALA A 408 10.13 -5.96 -7.75
N ALA A 409 10.60 -5.75 -8.99
CA ALA A 409 10.97 -4.44 -9.48
C ALA A 409 9.78 -3.46 -9.47
N SER A 410 8.60 -3.93 -9.89
CA SER A 410 7.37 -3.13 -9.87
C SER A 410 6.93 -2.73 -8.47
N ILE A 411 7.06 -3.64 -7.50
CA ILE A 411 6.58 -3.40 -6.13
C ILE A 411 7.61 -2.58 -5.33
N ARG A 412 8.90 -2.82 -5.54
CA ARG A 412 9.99 -2.13 -4.82
C ARG A 412 10.42 -0.82 -5.49
N TRP A 413 9.90 -0.50 -6.67
CA TRP A 413 10.23 0.73 -7.42
C TRP A 413 11.74 0.95 -7.62
N CYS A 414 12.47 -0.14 -7.77
CA CYS A 414 13.92 -0.22 -7.89
C CYS A 414 14.29 -1.46 -8.72
N ARG A 415 15.49 -1.51 -9.31
CA ARG A 415 16.00 -2.73 -9.94
C ARG A 415 16.50 -3.71 -8.86
N PRO A 416 15.87 -4.87 -8.64
CA PRO A 416 16.35 -5.84 -7.66
C PRO A 416 17.61 -6.54 -8.16
N CYS A 417 18.43 -7.03 -7.22
CA CYS A 417 19.56 -7.89 -7.54
C CYS A 417 19.10 -9.15 -8.28
N GLU A 418 19.67 -9.43 -9.45
CA GLU A 418 19.29 -10.57 -10.29
C GLU A 418 19.54 -11.90 -9.58
N GLN A 419 20.52 -11.96 -8.69
CA GLN A 419 20.88 -13.15 -7.92
C GLN A 419 19.81 -13.57 -6.90
N GLU A 420 18.93 -12.65 -6.49
CA GLU A 420 17.80 -12.97 -5.60
C GLU A 420 16.70 -13.79 -6.31
N PHE A 421 16.73 -13.84 -7.65
CA PHE A 421 15.67 -14.43 -8.48
C PHE A 421 16.20 -15.51 -9.45
N PRO A 422 16.90 -16.55 -8.94
CA PRO A 422 17.48 -17.58 -9.79
C PRO A 422 16.41 -18.43 -10.48
N VAL A 423 16.71 -18.88 -11.71
CA VAL A 423 15.89 -19.85 -12.42
C VAL A 423 16.35 -21.28 -12.09
N THR A 424 15.64 -21.93 -11.18
CA THR A 424 15.91 -23.31 -10.75
C THR A 424 15.04 -24.31 -11.50
N ARG A 425 15.57 -25.50 -11.83
CA ARG A 425 14.73 -26.59 -12.33
C ARG A 425 13.69 -26.96 -11.28
N ARG A 426 12.41 -26.99 -11.64
CA ARG A 426 11.41 -27.69 -10.84
C ARG A 426 11.79 -29.17 -10.84
N HIS A 427 12.10 -29.73 -9.67
CA HIS A 427 12.15 -31.17 -9.51
C HIS A 427 10.72 -31.68 -9.72
N GLY A 428 10.56 -32.76 -10.49
CA GLY A 428 9.33 -33.17 -11.16
C GLY A 428 8.04 -33.07 -10.35
N ARG A 429 6.96 -32.73 -11.06
CA ARG A 429 5.66 -33.34 -10.78
C ARG A 429 5.62 -34.70 -11.47
#